data_AF-A0AAN8USF0-F1
#
_entry.id   AF-A0AAN8USF0-F1
#
_cell.length_a   1.000
_cell.length_b   1.000
_cell.length_c   1.000
_cell.angle_alpha   90.00
_cell.angle_beta   90.00
_cell.angle_gamma   90.00
#
_symmetry.space_group_name_H-M   'P 1'
#
loop_
_entity.id
_entity.type
_entity.pdbx_description
1 polymer ?
#
loop_
_entity_poly.entity_id
_entity_poly.type
_entity_poly.pdbx_seq_one_letter_code
_entity_poly.pdbx_strand_id
1 'polypeptide(L)'
;MELGKVVLVAVSLALVLGVAESFDFCEEDLATEESLWDLYERWRSHHTVTRDLQEKHKRFNVFKANVHHVHKVNKMDRPYKLRLNKFADMTNLEFRSSFAGSNDLEMGRPSSDATGFARQEYGPQ
;
A
#
# COMPACT_ATOMS: atom_id res chain seq x y z
N MET A 1 -32.71 27.34 -24.15
CA MET A 1 -32.63 25.97 -23.60
C MET A 1 -31.17 25.57 -23.36
N GLU A 2 -30.38 26.42 -22.68
CA GLU A 2 -28.92 26.21 -22.57
C GLU A 2 -28.47 26.03 -21.11
N LEU A 3 -29.19 26.63 -20.15
CA LEU A 3 -28.87 26.50 -18.72
C LEU A 3 -28.99 25.05 -18.21
N GLY A 4 -30.02 24.31 -18.64
CA GLY A 4 -30.19 22.91 -18.24
C GLY A 4 -29.05 22.01 -18.72
N LYS A 5 -28.50 22.26 -19.92
CA LYS A 5 -27.35 21.52 -20.46
C LYS A 5 -26.07 21.86 -19.73
N VAL A 6 -25.86 23.14 -19.39
CA VAL A 6 -24.69 23.59 -18.59
C VAL A 6 -24.74 22.97 -17.19
N VAL A 7 -25.91 22.93 -16.54
CA VAL A 7 -26.08 22.25 -15.25
C VAL A 7 -25.80 20.76 -15.39
N LEU A 8 -26.28 20.10 -16.43
CA LEU A 8 -26.05 18.67 -16.66
C LEU A 8 -24.57 18.36 -16.87
N VAL A 9 -23.85 19.16 -17.67
CA VAL A 9 -22.41 19.04 -17.88
C VAL A 9 -21.63 19.31 -16.59
N ALA A 10 -22.02 20.32 -15.81
CA ALA A 10 -21.39 20.63 -14.52
C ALA A 10 -21.58 19.50 -13.49
N VAL A 11 -22.77 18.91 -13.43
CA VAL A 11 -23.07 17.76 -12.57
C VAL A 11 -22.30 16.52 -13.04
N SER A 12 -22.26 16.24 -14.34
CA SER A 12 -21.46 15.14 -14.90
C SER A 12 -19.97 15.30 -14.61
N LEU A 13 -19.42 16.52 -14.74
CA LEU A 13 -18.03 16.80 -14.41
C LEU A 13 -17.76 16.65 -12.91
N ALA A 14 -18.67 17.11 -12.04
CA ALA A 14 -18.57 16.93 -10.60
C ALA A 14 -18.63 15.44 -10.19
N LEU A 15 -19.41 14.61 -10.90
CA LEU A 15 -19.46 13.17 -10.69
C LEU A 15 -18.18 12.45 -11.13
N VAL A 16 -17.53 12.90 -12.22
CA VAL A 16 -16.22 12.36 -12.67
C VAL A 16 -15.06 12.83 -11.79
N LEU A 17 -15.13 14.05 -11.25
CA LEU A 17 -14.21 14.55 -10.22
C LEU A 17 -14.52 13.97 -8.84
N GLY A 18 -15.60 13.20 -8.73
CA GLY A 18 -16.02 12.46 -7.56
C GLY A 18 -15.03 11.36 -7.22
N VAL A 19 -14.06 11.73 -6.38
CA VAL A 19 -13.45 10.90 -5.35
C VAL A 19 -12.42 9.88 -5.84
N ALA A 20 -11.23 10.36 -6.20
CA ALA A 20 -10.01 9.60 -5.97
C ALA A 20 -9.64 9.75 -4.48
N GLU A 21 -10.19 8.90 -3.59
CA GLU A 21 -9.70 8.87 -2.22
C GLU A 21 -8.28 8.30 -2.22
N SER A 22 -7.30 9.09 -1.79
CA SER A 22 -5.99 8.56 -1.45
C SER A 22 -5.99 8.05 -0.02
N PHE A 23 -5.39 6.88 0.19
CA PHE A 23 -5.10 6.40 1.54
C PHE A 23 -3.79 6.99 2.02
N ASP A 24 -3.89 7.93 2.95
CA ASP A 24 -2.74 8.56 3.60
C ASP A 24 -2.71 8.20 5.09
N PHE A 25 -1.52 8.29 5.69
CA PHE A 25 -1.28 8.02 7.11
C PHE A 25 -0.24 9.00 7.64
N CYS A 26 -0.24 9.24 8.95
CA CYS A 26 0.65 10.19 9.61
C CYS A 26 1.54 9.50 10.66
N GLU A 27 2.45 10.25 11.30
CA GLU A 27 3.40 9.66 12.28
C GLU A 27 2.70 9.21 13.55
N GLU A 28 1.60 9.85 13.90
CA GLU A 28 0.74 9.53 15.04
C GLU A 28 0.14 8.13 14.89
N ASP A 29 -0.17 7.70 13.65
CA ASP A 29 -0.66 6.36 13.35
C ASP A 29 0.39 5.27 13.62
N LEU A 30 1.67 5.63 13.75
CA LEU A 30 2.78 4.71 13.99
C LEU A 30 3.26 4.72 15.45
N ALA A 31 2.68 5.57 16.29
CA ALA A 31 3.20 5.87 17.61
C ALA A 31 3.01 4.70 18.59
N THR A 32 1.89 4.00 18.49
CA THR A 32 1.54 2.87 19.38
C THR A 32 1.00 1.69 18.57
N GLU A 33 1.04 0.49 19.16
CA GLU A 33 0.48 -0.70 18.52
C GLU A 33 -1.04 -0.58 18.28
N GLU A 34 -1.75 0.09 19.20
CA GLU A 34 -3.18 0.42 19.06
C GLU A 34 -3.43 1.34 17.86
N SER A 35 -2.66 2.43 17.72
CA SER A 35 -2.78 3.34 16.57
C SER A 35 -2.46 2.65 15.24
N LEU A 36 -1.46 1.76 15.23
CA LEU A 36 -1.12 0.95 14.05
C LEU A 36 -2.23 -0.03 13.67
N TRP A 37 -2.90 -0.59 14.68
CA TRP A 37 -4.04 -1.47 14.47
C TRP A 37 -5.24 -0.72 13.89
N ASP A 38 -5.52 0.48 14.38
CA ASP A 38 -6.56 1.34 13.82
C ASP A 38 -6.23 1.75 12.38
N LEU A 39 -4.97 2.09 12.09
CA LEU A 39 -4.48 2.33 10.74
C LEU A 39 -4.70 1.11 9.83
N TYR A 40 -4.43 -0.10 10.34
CA TYR A 40 -4.63 -1.34 9.60
C TYR A 40 -6.11 -1.56 9.26
N GLU A 41 -7.03 -1.32 10.21
CA GLU A 41 -8.46 -1.45 9.94
C GLU A 41 -8.97 -0.41 8.95
N ARG A 42 -8.51 0.85 9.07
CA ARG A 42 -8.81 1.89 8.07
C ARG A 42 -8.30 1.51 6.68
N TRP A 43 -7.07 1.00 6.59
CA TRP A 43 -6.46 0.57 5.34
C TRP A 43 -7.24 -0.58 4.69
N ARG A 44 -7.66 -1.57 5.49
CA ARG A 44 -8.47 -2.69 5.02
C ARG A 44 -9.83 -2.25 4.51
N SER A 45 -10.49 -1.35 5.23
CA SER A 45 -11.78 -0.80 4.83
C SER A 45 -11.65 -0.07 3.49
N HIS A 46 -10.66 0.83 3.39
CA HIS A 46 -10.42 1.62 2.19
C HIS A 46 -10.09 0.76 0.95
N HIS A 47 -9.27 -0.27 1.10
CA HIS A 47 -8.90 -1.17 0.00
C HIS A 47 -9.82 -2.38 -0.15
N THR A 48 -10.91 -2.46 0.62
CA THR A 48 -11.85 -3.60 0.63
C THR A 48 -11.16 -4.96 0.85
N VAL A 49 -10.18 -5.02 1.74
CA VAL A 49 -9.39 -6.23 2.04
C VAL A 49 -10.06 -7.05 3.15
N THR A 50 -10.73 -8.13 2.75
CA THR A 50 -11.36 -9.10 3.65
C THR A 50 -10.39 -10.20 4.05
N ARG A 51 -10.28 -10.48 5.36
CA ARG A 51 -9.46 -11.54 5.96
C ARG A 51 -10.27 -12.18 7.08
N ASP A 52 -10.06 -13.47 7.33
CA ASP A 52 -10.64 -14.11 8.53
C ASP A 52 -9.94 -13.61 9.81
N LEU A 53 -10.54 -13.87 10.98
CA LEU A 53 -10.04 -13.36 12.27
C LEU A 53 -8.64 -13.88 12.63
N GLN A 54 -8.30 -15.11 12.22
CA GLN A 54 -7.00 -15.73 12.49
C GLN A 54 -5.92 -15.14 11.57
N GLU A 55 -6.23 -15.02 10.28
CA GLU A 55 -5.39 -14.38 9.28
C GLU A 55 -5.16 -12.90 9.58
N LYS A 56 -6.16 -12.20 10.11
CA LYS A 56 -6.09 -10.77 10.41
C LYS A 56 -4.87 -10.43 11.29
N HIS A 57 -4.64 -11.19 12.36
CA HIS A 57 -3.51 -10.98 13.26
C HIS A 57 -2.17 -11.31 12.59
N LYS A 58 -2.11 -12.38 11.80
CA LYS A 58 -0.90 -12.75 11.04
C LYS A 58 -0.53 -11.66 10.04
N ARG A 59 -1.53 -11.16 9.30
CA ARG A 59 -1.39 -10.13 8.26
C ARG A 59 -1.04 -8.77 8.84
N PHE A 60 -1.52 -8.47 10.05
CA PHE A 60 -1.15 -7.24 10.75
C PHE A 60 0.36 -7.09 10.93
N ASN A 61 1.09 -8.16 11.28
CA ASN A 61 2.54 -8.08 11.43
C ASN A 61 3.27 -7.75 10.10
N VAL A 62 2.78 -8.31 8.99
CA VAL A 62 3.31 -7.99 7.65
C VAL A 62 3.00 -6.53 7.28
N PHE A 63 1.77 -6.09 7.58
CA PHE A 63 1.35 -4.71 7.40
C PHE A 63 2.22 -3.73 8.19
N LYS A 64 2.45 -3.97 9.49
CA LYS A 64 3.35 -3.15 10.32
C LYS A 64 4.72 -2.97 9.66
N ALA A 65 5.35 -4.06 9.23
CA ALA A 65 6.65 -4.01 8.58
C ALA A 65 6.63 -3.17 7.29
N ASN A 66 5.55 -3.29 6.49
CA ASN A 66 5.36 -2.53 5.27
C ASN A 66 5.16 -1.03 5.51
N VAL A 67 4.33 -0.67 6.47
CA VAL A 67 4.07 0.75 6.81
C VAL A 67 5.35 1.42 7.29
N HIS A 68 6.11 0.78 8.18
CA HIS A 68 7.39 1.32 8.63
C HIS A 68 8.40 1.45 7.48
N HIS A 69 8.40 0.52 6.53
CA HIS A 69 9.24 0.63 5.33
C HIS A 69 8.84 1.83 4.48
N VAL A 70 7.55 2.00 4.18
CA VAL A 70 7.01 3.14 3.44
C VAL A 70 7.39 4.45 4.13
N HIS A 71 7.17 4.54 5.45
CA HIS A 71 7.51 5.71 6.25
C HIS A 71 9.01 6.05 6.15
N LYS A 72 9.86 5.05 6.36
CA LYS A 72 11.31 5.20 6.31
C LYS A 72 11.79 5.68 4.94
N VAL A 73 11.29 5.09 3.85
CA VAL A 73 11.68 5.48 2.48
C VAL A 73 11.17 6.89 2.14
N ASN A 74 9.97 7.25 2.59
CA ASN A 74 9.42 8.58 2.34
C ASN A 74 10.16 9.70 3.09
N LYS A 75 10.81 9.39 4.22
CA LYS A 75 11.73 10.30 4.92
C LYS A 75 13.09 10.45 4.25
N MET A 76 13.45 9.59 3.30
CA MET A 76 14.70 9.72 2.54
C MET A 76 14.54 10.73 1.40
N ASP A 77 15.67 11.32 1.00
CA ASP A 77 15.77 12.14 -0.21
C ASP A 77 15.86 11.23 -1.45
N ARG A 78 14.70 10.80 -1.93
CA ARG A 78 14.56 9.97 -3.14
C ARG A 78 13.63 10.67 -4.14
N PRO A 79 13.83 10.49 -5.45
CA PRO A 79 12.99 11.10 -6.48
C PRO A 79 11.58 10.46 -6.57
N TYR A 80 11.27 9.52 -5.68
CA TYR A 80 9.98 8.84 -5.60
C TYR A 80 9.55 8.69 -4.14
N LYS A 81 8.24 8.53 -3.95
CA LYS A 81 7.61 8.22 -2.67
C LYS A 81 6.79 6.95 -2.80
N LEU A 82 6.79 6.15 -1.74
CA LEU A 82 5.96 4.96 -1.62
C LEU A 82 4.61 5.32 -1.00
N ARG A 83 3.59 4.52 -1.31
CA ARG A 83 2.24 4.64 -0.75
C ARG A 83 1.75 3.28 -0.28
N LEU A 84 0.86 3.27 0.70
CA LEU A 84 0.17 2.07 1.15
C LEU A 84 -0.91 1.70 0.14
N ASN A 85 -0.59 0.73 -0.72
CA ASN A 85 -1.52 0.19 -1.71
C ASN A 85 -2.26 -1.04 -1.16
N LYS A 86 -3.11 -1.67 -1.99
CA LYS A 86 -3.90 -2.86 -1.65
C LYS A 86 -3.09 -4.13 -1.29
N PHE A 87 -1.77 -4.11 -1.43
CA PHE A 87 -0.87 -5.22 -1.14
C PHE A 87 -0.07 -5.02 0.16
N ALA A 88 -0.40 -4.01 0.96
CA ALA A 88 0.35 -3.69 2.17
C ALA A 88 0.34 -4.80 3.23
N ASP A 89 -0.54 -5.79 3.16
CA ASP A 89 -0.54 -6.97 4.05
C ASP A 89 0.12 -8.23 3.45
N MET A 90 0.75 -8.09 2.28
CA MET A 90 1.47 -9.16 1.58
C MET A 90 2.99 -9.04 1.78
N THR A 91 3.63 -10.19 1.91
CA THR A 91 5.08 -10.31 1.83
C THR A 91 5.56 -10.15 0.39
N ASN A 92 6.86 -9.90 0.20
CA ASN A 92 7.45 -9.80 -1.14
C ASN A 92 7.27 -11.11 -1.91
N LEU A 93 7.53 -12.23 -1.23
CA LEU A 93 7.43 -13.56 -1.81
C LEU A 93 6.01 -13.85 -2.28
N GLU A 94 5.01 -13.58 -1.42
CA GLU A 94 3.59 -13.76 -1.78
C GLU A 94 3.19 -12.86 -2.96
N PHE A 95 3.61 -11.60 -2.93
CA PHE A 95 3.31 -10.67 -4.03
C PHE A 95 3.91 -11.18 -5.34
N ARG A 96 5.18 -11.61 -5.32
CA ARG A 96 5.86 -12.13 -6.50
C ARG A 96 5.20 -13.41 -7.01
N SER A 97 4.92 -14.37 -6.13
CA SER A 97 4.31 -15.64 -6.53
C SER A 97 2.93 -15.49 -7.17
N SER A 98 2.17 -14.46 -6.77
CA SER A 98 0.79 -14.28 -7.22
C SER A 98 0.63 -13.26 -8.35
N PHE A 99 1.51 -12.27 -8.44
CA PHE A 99 1.32 -11.11 -9.32
C PHE A 99 2.53 -10.76 -10.20
N ALA A 100 3.75 -11.15 -9.82
CA ALA A 100 4.91 -10.98 -10.68
C ALA A 100 5.05 -12.26 -11.51
N GLY A 101 4.44 -12.28 -12.71
CA GLY A 101 4.41 -13.45 -13.58
C GLY A 101 5.78 -14.16 -13.71
N SER A 102 5.72 -15.48 -13.89
CA SER A 102 6.85 -16.39 -14.03
C SER A 102 7.72 -16.02 -15.22
N ASN A 103 8.67 -15.12 -15.01
CA ASN A 103 9.91 -15.11 -15.77
C ASN A 103 10.98 -15.66 -14.85
N ASP A 104 11.39 -16.88 -15.16
CA ASP A 104 12.62 -17.49 -14.66
C ASP A 104 13.77 -16.47 -14.75
N LEU A 105 14.11 -15.90 -13.60
CA LEU A 105 15.44 -15.41 -13.35
C LEU A 105 15.86 -16.04 -12.04
N GLU A 106 16.45 -17.23 -12.17
CA GLU A 106 17.43 -17.72 -11.23
C GLU A 106 18.42 -16.58 -10.92
N MET A 107 18.31 -16.00 -9.73
CA MET A 107 19.44 -15.32 -9.12
C MET A 107 19.31 -15.34 -7.60
N GLY A 108 19.94 -16.35 -6.99
CA GLY A 108 20.74 -16.22 -5.77
C GLY A 108 20.06 -15.88 -4.43
N ARG A 109 20.06 -16.88 -3.53
CA ARG A 109 20.06 -16.85 -2.06
C ARG A 109 18.84 -16.27 -1.30
N PRO A 110 18.27 -17.01 -0.33
CA PRO A 110 17.27 -16.47 0.58
C PRO A 110 17.97 -15.54 1.59
N SER A 111 17.72 -14.24 1.48
CA SER A 111 18.01 -13.25 2.53
C SER A 111 16.69 -12.87 3.20
N SER A 112 16.70 -12.85 4.53
CA SER A 112 15.53 -12.91 5.41
C SER A 112 14.70 -11.63 5.54
N ASP A 113 15.03 -10.55 4.84
CA ASP A 113 14.51 -9.23 5.21
C ASP A 113 13.67 -8.55 4.09
N ALA A 114 12.37 -8.44 4.39
CA ALA A 114 11.44 -7.34 4.10
C ALA A 114 10.92 -7.07 2.65
N THR A 115 9.77 -7.70 2.38
CA THR A 115 8.53 -7.15 1.76
C THR A 115 8.49 -6.44 0.37
N GLY A 116 7.29 -6.45 -0.23
CA GLY A 116 6.95 -6.15 -1.65
C GLY A 116 7.28 -4.75 -2.20
N PHE A 117 7.98 -3.91 -1.44
CA PHE A 117 8.17 -2.49 -1.74
C PHE A 117 9.63 -2.09 -2.05
N ALA A 118 10.62 -2.97 -1.91
CA ALA A 118 12.04 -2.64 -2.06
C ALA A 118 12.65 -3.08 -3.41
N ARG A 119 13.23 -2.11 -4.16
CA ARG A 119 14.17 -2.36 -5.27
C ARG A 119 15.60 -2.00 -4.83
N GLN A 120 16.40 -3.04 -4.69
CA GLN A 120 17.81 -3.24 -5.10
C GLN A 120 18.79 -2.05 -5.11
N GLU A 121 19.72 -2.03 -4.13
CA GLU A 121 21.21 -1.97 -4.24
C GLU A 121 21.74 -2.56 -2.90
N TYR A 122 22.61 -3.55 -2.81
CA TYR A 122 24.01 -3.63 -3.28
C TYR A 122 24.41 -5.09 -3.57
N GLY A 123 25.20 -5.31 -4.62
CA GLY A 123 26.07 -6.48 -4.77
C GLY A 123 27.48 -6.17 -4.24
N PRO A 124 28.30 -7.16 -3.83
CA PRO A 124 29.64 -6.90 -3.33
C PRO A 124 30.68 -6.92 -4.45
N GLN A 125 31.41 -5.82 -4.62
CA GLN A 125 32.83 -5.70 -4.28
C GLN A 125 33.09 -4.31 -3.70
#